data_AF-A0ABD5SHN4-F1
#
_entry.id   AF-A0ABD5SHN4-F1
#
_cell.length_a   1.000
_cell.length_b   1.000
_cell.length_c   1.000
_cell.angle_alpha   90.00
_cell.angle_beta   90.00
_cell.angle_gamma   90.00
#
_symmetry.space_group_name_H-M   'P 1'
#
loop_
_entity.id
_entity.type
_entity.pdbx_description
1 polymer ?
#
loop_
_entity_poly.entity_id
_entity_poly.type
_entity_poly.pdbx_seq_one_letter_code
_entity_poly.pdbx_strand_id
1 'polypeptide(L)'
;MLDVDLPDWWVRHVALERFDCRSFFTPENWIEYDLELNDNDLKIINDAGVLITGPYSVYDEVDPISVTQRMMRGGSYFEPLMENMLSEGRLSSNSFPLPGSPIEIADPITSLSPMVFVRHEDDIYQWEVAEFRKGILAGQKGRFPHRERSFQISDGFPQLFYRAQRKHQEIHHVRNQVDSGDISKENGRERMQDLYGQLQSIYQEYYDDIYEYSQERLSKYENKPKPREPPTLTGIDRAVRVDEEGNVHGKTSVEALTYRTAIQKALKSRRIHQNLKEDRQVGHIERELEHSATAIILSVQSLEAYINGIAQEELPEYWENLEKTNIRAKWQTVPHLVTNEKVFESGDVTFGKFTRAVTCRNRIVHFKKETEEFVERDDYGYVSPVIEYANHREAYKAVSGVKEMIEQFSEARDEATPDWVTSNLWIHGKDSGKIDGPLDFEYWVSENE
;
A
#
# COMPACT_ATOMS: atom_id res chain seq x y z
N MET A 1 -24.38 18.72 24.17
CA MET A 1 -23.67 17.64 23.46
C MET A 1 -24.66 17.03 22.49
N LEU A 2 -24.66 17.53 21.26
CA LEU A 2 -25.33 16.85 20.16
C LEU A 2 -24.57 15.55 19.92
N ASP A 3 -25.26 14.42 20.02
CA ASP A 3 -24.74 13.10 19.70
C ASP A 3 -24.70 13.01 18.17
N VAL A 4 -23.64 13.56 17.58
CA VAL A 4 -23.47 13.61 16.13
C VAL A 4 -22.74 12.33 15.73
N ASP A 5 -23.49 11.33 15.26
CA ASP A 5 -22.96 10.08 14.72
C ASP A 5 -22.39 10.29 13.30
N LEU A 6 -21.60 11.35 13.11
CA LEU A 6 -20.89 11.62 11.86
C LEU A 6 -19.42 11.25 11.99
N PRO A 7 -18.79 10.75 10.91
CA PRO A 7 -17.36 10.53 10.90
C PRO A 7 -16.57 11.81 11.19
N ASP A 8 -15.51 11.73 12.00
CA ASP A 8 -14.63 12.87 12.33
C ASP A 8 -14.09 13.58 11.08
N TRP A 9 -13.81 12.84 10.00
CA TRP A 9 -13.38 13.43 8.74
C TRP A 9 -14.46 14.29 8.08
N TRP A 10 -15.74 13.90 8.16
CA TRP A 10 -16.84 14.69 7.62
C TRP A 10 -16.92 16.03 8.35
N VAL A 11 -16.90 15.97 9.69
CA VAL A 11 -16.92 17.16 10.55
C VAL A 11 -15.79 18.13 10.19
N ARG A 12 -14.55 17.62 10.07
CA ARG A 12 -13.38 18.43 9.71
C ARG A 12 -13.51 19.04 8.33
N HIS A 13 -13.87 18.26 7.31
CA HIS A 13 -13.97 18.78 5.96
C HIS A 13 -15.11 19.79 5.79
N VAL A 14 -16.25 19.59 6.46
CA VAL A 14 -17.33 20.60 6.47
C VAL A 14 -16.87 21.88 7.17
N ALA A 15 -16.14 21.78 8.28
CA ALA A 15 -15.61 22.95 8.96
C ALA A 15 -14.64 23.74 8.08
N LEU A 16 -13.75 23.03 7.38
CA LEU A 16 -12.84 23.62 6.40
C LEU A 16 -13.61 24.27 5.23
N GLU A 17 -14.68 23.65 4.73
CA GLU A 17 -15.39 24.13 3.54
C GLU A 17 -16.41 25.25 3.84
N ARG A 18 -16.94 25.34 5.07
CA ARG A 18 -18.10 26.22 5.37
C ARG A 18 -17.84 27.31 6.41
N PHE A 19 -16.76 27.23 7.17
CA PHE A 19 -16.49 28.22 8.22
C PHE A 19 -15.33 29.15 7.88
N ASP A 20 -15.38 30.36 8.44
CA ASP A 20 -14.28 31.31 8.44
C ASP A 20 -13.28 30.97 9.55
N CYS A 21 -12.79 29.73 9.54
CA CYS A 21 -11.81 29.21 10.49
C CYS A 21 -10.37 29.57 10.07
N ARG A 22 -10.18 30.43 9.07
CA ARG A 22 -8.88 30.69 8.45
C ARG A 22 -8.24 31.95 9.04
N SER A 23 -7.07 31.78 9.63
CA SER A 23 -6.14 32.88 9.89
C SER A 23 -5.13 32.96 8.75
N PHE A 24 -5.04 34.12 8.11
CA PHE A 24 -4.12 34.35 7.01
C PHE A 24 -2.78 34.85 7.57
N PHE A 25 -1.67 34.24 7.11
CA PHE A 25 -0.27 34.59 7.39
C PHE A 25 0.26 34.19 8.78
N THR A 26 0.98 33.07 8.85
CA THR A 26 1.87 32.72 9.97
C THR A 26 3.34 32.81 9.54
N PRO A 27 4.32 32.79 10.47
CA PRO A 27 5.74 32.78 10.10
C PRO A 27 6.15 31.55 9.28
N GLU A 28 5.44 30.43 9.44
CA GLU A 28 5.74 29.14 8.81
C GLU A 28 4.80 28.79 7.64
N ASN A 29 3.56 29.31 7.62
CA ASN A 29 2.52 28.92 6.67
C ASN A 29 1.68 30.11 6.18
N TRP A 30 0.99 29.88 5.07
CA TRP A 30 0.07 30.87 4.49
C TRP A 30 -1.27 30.95 5.22
N ILE A 31 -1.75 29.82 5.74
CA ILE A 31 -3.06 29.68 6.39
C ILE A 31 -2.89 28.83 7.65
N GLU A 32 -3.52 29.26 8.73
CA GLU A 32 -3.73 28.51 9.96
C GLU A 32 -5.23 28.31 10.17
N TYR A 33 -5.61 27.16 10.71
CA TYR A 33 -7.00 26.81 10.97
C TYR A 33 -7.30 26.89 12.46
N ASP A 34 -8.28 27.73 12.82
CA ASP A 34 -8.88 27.79 14.14
C ASP A 34 -10.22 27.05 14.13
N LEU A 35 -10.19 25.78 14.56
CA LEU A 35 -11.34 24.88 14.54
C LEU A 35 -12.06 24.84 15.90
N GLU A 36 -12.05 25.93 16.66
CA GLU A 36 -12.90 26.06 17.85
C GLU A 36 -14.39 26.14 17.46
N LEU A 37 -15.03 24.98 17.38
CA LEU A 37 -16.44 24.84 17.01
C LEU A 37 -17.38 25.13 18.20
N ASN A 38 -18.39 25.96 17.99
CA ASN A 38 -19.48 26.21 18.92
C ASN A 38 -20.75 25.41 18.55
N ASP A 39 -21.79 25.48 19.39
CA ASP A 39 -23.05 24.73 19.19
C ASP A 39 -23.77 25.10 17.87
N ASN A 40 -23.65 26.34 17.39
CA ASN A 40 -24.22 26.74 16.09
C ASN A 40 -23.41 26.15 14.92
N ASP A 41 -22.10 26.05 15.05
CA ASP A 41 -21.24 25.44 14.03
C ASP A 41 -21.56 23.95 13.90
N LEU A 42 -21.77 23.25 15.02
CA LEU A 42 -22.24 21.86 15.01
C LEU A 42 -23.59 21.69 14.32
N LYS A 43 -24.48 22.68 14.43
CA LYS A 43 -25.75 22.67 13.69
C LYS A 43 -25.51 22.79 12.18
N ILE A 44 -24.62 23.69 11.73
CA ILE A 44 -24.27 23.83 10.31
C ILE A 44 -23.62 22.57 9.77
N ILE A 45 -22.75 21.92 10.56
CA ILE A 45 -22.17 20.61 10.22
C ILE A 45 -23.25 19.55 10.07
N ASN A 46 -24.21 19.52 10.99
CA ASN A 46 -25.33 18.59 10.94
C ASN A 46 -26.29 18.88 9.80
N ASP A 47 -26.41 20.11 9.34
CA ASP A 47 -27.29 20.46 8.22
C ASP A 47 -26.57 20.35 6.86
N ALA A 48 -25.27 20.05 6.86
CA ALA A 48 -24.50 19.88 5.63
C ALA A 48 -24.88 18.60 4.90
N GLY A 49 -25.50 18.77 3.73
CA GLY A 49 -25.84 17.66 2.83
C GLY A 49 -24.78 17.32 1.79
N VAL A 50 -23.83 18.22 1.50
CA VAL A 50 -22.85 18.05 0.42
C VAL A 50 -21.48 18.57 0.83
N LEU A 51 -20.44 17.85 0.41
CA LEU A 51 -19.02 18.17 0.55
C LEU A 51 -18.31 18.03 -0.81
N ILE A 52 -17.62 19.08 -1.25
CA ILE A 52 -16.93 19.13 -2.55
C ILE A 52 -15.41 19.00 -2.35
N THR A 53 -14.90 19.44 -1.20
CA THR A 53 -13.46 19.47 -0.91
C THR A 53 -13.05 18.32 0.01
N GLY A 54 -13.71 17.17 -0.16
CA GLY A 54 -13.50 15.97 0.63
C GLY A 54 -12.16 15.28 0.35
N PRO A 55 -11.89 14.16 1.02
CA PRO A 55 -10.69 13.36 0.75
C PRO A 55 -10.64 12.96 -0.73
N TYR A 56 -9.44 12.96 -1.31
CA TYR A 56 -9.21 12.60 -2.72
C TYR A 56 -9.64 11.17 -3.03
N SER A 57 -9.59 10.29 -2.04
CA SER A 57 -10.09 8.92 -2.12
C SER A 57 -10.59 8.47 -0.76
N VAL A 58 -11.62 7.64 -0.75
CA VAL A 58 -12.07 6.93 0.44
C VAL A 58 -11.90 5.45 0.17
N TYR A 59 -11.20 4.77 1.07
CA TYR A 59 -11.17 3.32 1.07
C TYR A 59 -12.39 2.83 1.81
N ASP A 60 -13.24 2.12 1.09
CA ASP A 60 -14.35 1.43 1.71
C ASP A 60 -13.91 0.02 2.11
N GLU A 61 -14.64 -0.58 3.06
CA GLU A 61 -14.48 -1.99 3.44
C GLU A 61 -13.08 -2.36 3.96
N VAL A 62 -12.42 -1.40 4.63
CA VAL A 62 -11.13 -1.62 5.29
C VAL A 62 -11.19 -1.19 6.75
N ASP A 63 -10.57 -1.95 7.64
CA ASP A 63 -10.41 -1.54 9.03
C ASP A 63 -9.41 -0.36 9.11
N PRO A 64 -9.80 0.81 9.64
CA PRO A 64 -8.94 1.98 9.80
C PRO A 64 -7.61 1.71 10.51
N ILE A 65 -7.61 0.81 11.50
CA ILE A 65 -6.39 0.43 12.25
C ILE A 65 -5.39 -0.22 11.30
N SER A 66 -5.89 -1.13 10.45
CA SER A 66 -5.11 -1.85 9.46
C SER A 66 -4.49 -0.90 8.44
N VAL A 67 -5.25 0.09 7.93
CA VAL A 67 -4.76 1.08 6.97
C VAL A 67 -3.73 2.01 7.60
N THR A 68 -4.02 2.55 8.78
CA THR A 68 -3.15 3.51 9.49
C THR A 68 -1.78 2.91 9.82
N GLN A 69 -1.75 1.69 10.38
CA GLN A 69 -0.49 1.01 10.71
C GLN A 69 0.37 0.71 9.47
N ARG A 70 -0.26 0.45 8.33
CA ARG A 70 0.43 0.22 7.04
C ARG A 70 1.02 1.51 6.49
N MET A 71 0.26 2.61 6.49
CA MET A 71 0.73 3.93 6.04
C MET A 71 1.92 4.44 6.88
N MET A 72 1.88 4.27 8.20
CA MET A 72 2.97 4.69 9.10
C MET A 72 4.28 3.92 8.89
N ARG A 73 4.26 2.75 8.24
CA ARG A 73 5.45 1.93 8.01
C ARG A 73 6.27 2.35 6.79
N GLY A 74 5.86 3.38 6.05
CA GLY A 74 6.68 3.99 5.00
C GLY A 74 6.93 3.09 3.78
N GLY A 75 6.12 2.04 3.57
CA GLY A 75 6.14 1.24 2.35
C GLY A 75 5.46 2.01 1.22
N SER A 76 6.17 2.19 0.10
CA SER A 76 5.68 2.87 -1.10
C SER A 76 4.51 2.14 -1.77
N TYR A 77 4.17 0.93 -1.34
CA TYR A 77 3.05 0.16 -1.86
C TYR A 77 2.11 -0.21 -0.71
N PHE A 78 1.39 0.79 -0.21
CA PHE A 78 -0.05 0.59 -0.24
C PHE A 78 -0.34 0.44 -1.73
N GLU A 79 -0.48 -0.79 -2.25
CA GLU A 79 -1.53 -0.99 -3.23
C GLU A 79 -2.77 -0.87 -2.35
N PRO A 80 -3.41 0.30 -2.23
CA PRO A 80 -4.85 0.18 -2.11
C PRO A 80 -5.22 -0.73 -3.25
N LEU A 81 -5.96 -1.78 -2.96
CA LEU A 81 -6.69 -2.37 -4.05
C LEU A 81 -7.43 -1.21 -4.69
N MET A 82 -7.06 -0.87 -5.92
CA MET A 82 -7.90 -0.01 -6.76
C MET A 82 -9.34 -0.55 -6.75
N GLU A 83 -9.50 -1.87 -6.53
CA GLU A 83 -10.77 -2.56 -6.30
C GLU A 83 -11.55 -2.11 -5.04
N ASN A 84 -10.88 -1.58 -4.01
CA ASN A 84 -11.51 -1.08 -2.75
C ASN A 84 -11.66 0.44 -2.72
N MET A 85 -11.14 1.14 -3.75
CA MET A 85 -11.58 2.50 -3.97
C MET A 85 -13.00 2.43 -4.51
N LEU A 86 -13.96 2.82 -3.67
CA LEU A 86 -15.32 2.99 -4.12
C LEU A 86 -15.29 4.02 -5.26
N SER A 87 -15.85 3.67 -6.41
CA SER A 87 -16.01 4.63 -7.51
C SER A 87 -17.24 5.51 -7.24
N GLU A 88 -18.39 4.86 -7.05
CA GLU A 88 -19.65 5.52 -6.69
C GLU A 88 -20.51 4.64 -5.77
N GLY A 89 -21.23 5.25 -4.83
CA GLY A 89 -22.20 4.57 -3.99
C GLY A 89 -22.16 4.98 -2.52
N ARG A 90 -22.88 4.23 -1.69
CA ARG A 90 -22.96 4.42 -0.25
C ARG A 90 -21.65 3.99 0.41
N LEU A 91 -21.11 4.84 1.27
CA LEU A 91 -19.95 4.55 2.12
C LEU A 91 -20.35 3.67 3.30
N SER A 92 -19.49 2.72 3.68
CA SER A 92 -19.64 2.03 4.97
C SER A 92 -19.32 2.97 6.14
N SER A 93 -19.82 2.62 7.33
CA SER A 93 -19.45 3.27 8.59
C SER A 93 -17.96 3.15 8.92
N ASN A 94 -17.24 2.23 8.27
CA ASN A 94 -15.82 1.98 8.48
C ASN A 94 -14.94 2.56 7.37
N SER A 95 -15.51 3.37 6.50
CA SER A 95 -14.80 4.04 5.41
C SER A 95 -13.63 4.86 5.93
N PHE A 96 -12.43 4.62 5.39
CA PHE A 96 -11.22 5.33 5.76
C PHE A 96 -10.90 6.40 4.70
N PRO A 97 -10.95 7.69 5.05
CA PRO A 97 -10.57 8.77 4.13
C PRO A 97 -9.06 8.77 3.95
N LEU A 98 -8.59 8.71 2.71
CA LEU A 98 -7.20 9.02 2.42
C LEU A 98 -7.08 10.51 2.12
N PRO A 99 -6.43 11.29 2.99
CA PRO A 99 -6.04 12.64 2.63
C PRO A 99 -5.01 12.52 1.49
N GLY A 100 -5.42 12.74 0.24
CA GLY A 100 -4.45 12.94 -0.85
C GLY A 100 -3.61 14.16 -0.52
N SER A 101 -2.30 14.13 -0.80
CA SER A 101 -1.31 15.12 -0.36
C SER A 101 -1.85 16.56 -0.36
N PRO A 102 -2.32 17.06 0.79
CA PRO A 102 -2.79 18.44 0.89
C PRO A 102 -1.60 19.40 0.90
N ILE A 103 -0.39 18.88 1.11
CA ILE A 103 0.82 19.66 1.43
C ILE A 103 1.28 20.55 0.26
N GLU A 104 0.90 20.25 -0.99
CA GLU A 104 1.18 21.14 -2.12
C GLU A 104 0.14 22.27 -2.31
N ILE A 105 -1.05 22.15 -1.72
CA ILE A 105 -2.14 23.15 -1.82
C ILE A 105 -2.36 23.76 -0.44
N ALA A 106 -2.04 25.05 -0.26
CA ALA A 106 -2.13 25.71 1.05
C ALA A 106 -3.54 25.71 1.68
N ASP A 107 -4.60 25.46 0.92
CA ASP A 107 -5.99 25.38 1.40
C ASP A 107 -6.83 24.32 0.65
N PRO A 108 -7.41 23.31 1.33
CA PRO A 108 -8.28 22.32 0.69
C PRO A 108 -9.46 22.90 -0.09
N ILE A 109 -10.05 24.03 0.32
CA ILE A 109 -11.19 24.63 -0.39
C ILE A 109 -10.81 25.13 -1.80
N THR A 110 -9.53 25.36 -2.04
CA THR A 110 -8.98 25.77 -3.34
C THR A 110 -8.66 24.60 -4.27
N SER A 111 -8.97 23.38 -3.83
CA SER A 111 -8.87 22.15 -4.62
C SER A 111 -10.26 21.60 -4.90
N LEU A 112 -10.49 21.15 -6.13
CA LEU A 112 -11.71 20.41 -6.49
C LEU A 112 -11.35 18.95 -6.54
N SER A 113 -12.02 18.16 -5.71
CA SER A 113 -11.91 16.71 -5.77
C SER A 113 -12.63 16.18 -7.02
N PRO A 114 -12.13 15.11 -7.67
CA PRO A 114 -12.91 14.38 -8.68
C PRO A 114 -14.16 13.71 -8.08
N MET A 115 -14.18 13.54 -6.76
CA MET A 115 -15.25 12.92 -6.00
C MET A 115 -15.96 13.94 -5.10
N VAL A 116 -17.29 13.88 -5.06
CA VAL A 116 -18.09 14.63 -4.08
C VAL A 116 -18.78 13.68 -3.13
N PHE A 117 -19.06 14.16 -1.92
CA PHE A 117 -19.72 13.38 -0.89
C PHE A 117 -21.07 14.01 -0.56
N VAL A 118 -22.10 13.17 -0.49
CA VAL A 118 -23.46 13.61 -0.26
C VAL A 118 -24.05 12.83 0.90
N ARG A 119 -24.57 13.54 1.90
CA ARG A 119 -25.25 12.95 3.02
C ARG A 119 -26.75 12.92 2.78
N HIS A 120 -27.33 11.74 2.90
CA HIS A 120 -28.76 11.51 2.87
C HIS A 120 -29.16 10.79 4.16
N GLU A 121 -29.94 11.46 5.01
CA GLU A 121 -30.24 10.97 6.36
C GLU A 121 -28.94 10.65 7.13
N ASP A 122 -28.78 9.41 7.61
CA ASP A 122 -27.61 8.93 8.34
C ASP A 122 -26.51 8.38 7.43
N ASP A 123 -26.73 8.36 6.11
CA ASP A 123 -25.83 7.75 5.14
C ASP A 123 -25.04 8.77 4.34
N ILE A 124 -23.78 8.42 4.03
CA ILE A 124 -22.93 9.20 3.14
C ILE A 124 -22.72 8.42 1.85
N TYR A 125 -22.80 9.12 0.73
CA TYR A 125 -22.58 8.61 -0.62
C TYR A 125 -21.41 9.34 -1.25
N GLN A 126 -20.63 8.64 -2.08
CA GLN A 126 -19.61 9.21 -2.94
C GLN A 126 -20.07 9.17 -4.40
N TRP A 127 -19.87 10.27 -5.12
CA TRP A 127 -20.16 10.38 -6.54
C TRP A 127 -18.97 10.93 -7.31
N GLU A 128 -18.67 10.34 -8.45
CA GLU A 128 -17.67 10.86 -9.37
C GLU A 128 -18.29 12.00 -10.19
N VAL A 129 -17.64 13.16 -10.19
CA VAL A 129 -18.18 14.38 -10.79
C VAL A 129 -17.48 14.76 -12.10
N ALA A 130 -16.23 14.34 -12.30
CA ALA A 130 -15.53 14.48 -13.58
C ALA A 130 -14.25 13.61 -13.66
N GLU A 131 -14.02 13.00 -14.82
CA GLU A 131 -12.71 12.42 -15.17
C GLU A 131 -11.72 13.55 -15.48
N PHE A 132 -10.88 13.95 -14.51
CA PHE A 132 -9.74 14.83 -14.77
C PHE A 132 -8.66 14.08 -15.56
N ARG A 133 -8.80 13.97 -16.89
CA ARG A 133 -7.68 13.46 -17.69
C ARG A 133 -6.54 14.47 -17.71
N LYS A 134 -5.35 14.04 -17.30
CA LYS A 134 -4.07 14.65 -17.68
C LYS A 134 -4.06 14.82 -19.21
N GLY A 135 -4.31 16.04 -19.66
CA GLY A 135 -4.19 16.39 -21.06
C GLY A 135 -2.74 16.21 -21.49
N ILE A 136 -2.50 15.31 -22.44
CA ILE A 136 -1.30 15.37 -23.26
C ILE A 136 -1.32 16.74 -23.93
N LEU A 137 -0.34 17.57 -23.61
CA LEU A 137 -0.03 18.83 -24.27
C LEU A 137 0.14 18.59 -25.77
N ALA A 138 -0.94 18.75 -26.52
CA ALA A 138 -0.93 18.78 -27.98
C ALA A 138 -1.77 19.96 -28.49
N GLY A 139 -1.30 21.18 -28.21
CA GLY A 139 -1.36 22.30 -29.15
C GLY A 139 -2.72 22.77 -29.69
N GLN A 140 -3.86 22.51 -29.04
CA GLN A 140 -5.16 23.01 -29.53
C GLN A 140 -5.99 23.75 -28.48
N LYS A 141 -6.48 24.92 -28.90
CA LYS A 141 -7.36 25.82 -28.16
C LYS A 141 -8.64 25.10 -27.68
N GLY A 142 -8.76 24.95 -26.36
CA GLY A 142 -9.96 25.39 -25.62
C GLY A 142 -11.28 24.67 -25.88
N ARG A 143 -11.30 23.35 -26.09
CA ARG A 143 -12.51 22.54 -25.87
C ARG A 143 -12.16 21.23 -25.20
N PHE A 144 -12.90 20.88 -24.15
CA PHE A 144 -12.96 19.52 -23.63
C PHE A 144 -13.25 18.56 -24.81
N PRO A 145 -12.48 17.49 -25.01
CA PRO A 145 -12.88 16.48 -25.98
C PRO A 145 -14.23 15.90 -25.55
N HIS A 146 -15.23 15.94 -26.43
CA HIS A 146 -16.47 15.20 -26.24
C HIS A 146 -16.14 13.70 -26.20
N ARG A 147 -16.18 13.06 -25.02
CA ARG A 147 -16.31 11.59 -24.88
C ARG A 147 -17.17 11.21 -23.66
N GLU A 148 -18.32 10.63 -23.97
CA GLU A 148 -19.16 9.58 -23.34
C GLU A 148 -19.15 9.22 -21.84
N ARG A 149 -18.28 9.74 -20.95
CA ARG A 149 -18.28 9.32 -19.53
C ARG A 149 -18.02 10.38 -18.46
N SER A 150 -17.74 11.64 -18.82
CA SER A 150 -17.79 12.73 -17.84
C SER A 150 -19.23 13.21 -17.70
N PHE A 151 -19.88 12.79 -16.62
CA PHE A 151 -21.25 13.15 -16.29
C PHE A 151 -21.37 14.66 -16.09
N GLN A 152 -22.36 15.26 -16.75
CA GLN A 152 -22.72 16.65 -16.54
C GLN A 152 -23.85 16.67 -15.50
N ILE A 153 -23.54 17.11 -14.27
CA ILE A 153 -24.50 17.20 -13.15
C ILE A 153 -25.73 18.05 -13.55
N SER A 154 -25.48 19.14 -14.27
CA SER A 154 -26.51 20.00 -14.84
C SER A 154 -25.98 20.70 -16.10
N ASP A 155 -26.87 21.21 -16.96
CA ASP A 155 -26.49 22.05 -18.11
C ASP A 155 -25.64 23.27 -17.69
N GLY A 156 -25.84 23.75 -16.46
CA GLY A 156 -25.13 24.87 -15.83
C GLY A 156 -23.77 24.52 -15.20
N PHE A 157 -23.56 23.25 -14.85
CA PHE A 157 -22.43 22.79 -14.05
C PHE A 157 -21.04 23.16 -14.62
N PRO A 158 -20.78 23.07 -15.95
CA PRO A 158 -19.50 23.49 -16.50
C PRO A 158 -19.21 24.98 -16.27
N GLN A 159 -20.24 25.84 -16.26
CA GLN A 159 -20.04 27.27 -16.01
C GLN A 159 -19.73 27.54 -14.53
N LEU A 160 -20.35 26.80 -13.61
CA LEU A 160 -20.00 26.84 -12.19
C LEU A 160 -18.54 26.44 -11.96
N PHE A 161 -18.07 25.38 -12.64
CA PHE A 161 -16.68 24.94 -12.60
C PHE A 161 -15.69 25.99 -13.05
N TYR A 162 -15.95 26.62 -14.19
CA TYR A 162 -15.06 27.69 -14.66
C TYR A 162 -15.07 28.92 -13.75
N ARG A 163 -16.20 29.23 -13.11
CA ARG A 163 -16.28 30.32 -12.12
C ARG A 163 -15.44 29.99 -10.89
N ALA A 164 -15.57 28.80 -10.32
CA ALA A 164 -14.79 28.34 -9.18
C ALA A 164 -13.28 28.30 -9.50
N GLN A 165 -12.89 27.69 -10.62
CA GLN A 165 -11.49 27.60 -11.04
C GLN A 165 -10.85 28.97 -11.25
N ARG A 166 -11.59 29.94 -11.79
CA ARG A 166 -11.12 31.33 -11.91
C ARG A 166 -10.84 31.94 -10.53
N LYS A 167 -11.71 31.70 -9.56
CA LYS A 167 -11.50 32.17 -8.19
C LYS A 167 -10.30 31.50 -7.51
N HIS A 168 -10.08 30.21 -7.74
CA HIS A 168 -8.84 29.55 -7.28
C HIS A 168 -7.58 30.20 -7.87
N GLN A 169 -7.61 30.56 -9.17
CA GLN A 169 -6.48 31.26 -9.80
C GLN A 169 -6.28 32.67 -9.25
N GLU A 170 -7.36 33.41 -8.98
CA GLU A 170 -7.29 34.75 -8.34
C GLU A 170 -6.69 34.66 -6.92
N ILE A 171 -7.11 33.67 -6.13
CA ILE A 171 -6.55 33.38 -4.80
C ILE A 171 -5.04 33.08 -4.90
N HIS A 172 -4.65 32.18 -5.81
CA HIS A 172 -3.24 31.87 -6.03
C HIS A 172 -2.43 33.09 -6.52
N HIS A 173 -3.05 33.98 -7.30
CA HIS A 173 -2.39 35.19 -7.76
C HIS A 173 -2.13 36.17 -6.62
N VAL A 174 -3.13 36.44 -5.77
CA VAL A 174 -2.96 37.25 -4.56
C VAL A 174 -1.89 36.65 -3.66
N ARG A 175 -1.85 35.31 -3.57
CA ARG A 175 -0.81 34.59 -2.85
C ARG A 175 0.60 34.99 -3.30
N ASN A 176 0.85 34.82 -4.59
CA ASN A 176 2.14 35.13 -5.19
C ASN A 176 2.53 36.61 -5.04
N GLN A 177 1.55 37.53 -5.10
CA GLN A 177 1.80 38.97 -4.93
C GLN A 177 2.25 39.34 -3.51
N VAL A 178 1.76 38.65 -2.48
CA VAL A 178 2.26 38.88 -1.11
C VAL A 178 3.64 38.27 -0.93
N ASP A 179 3.88 37.07 -1.48
CA ASP A 179 5.18 36.39 -1.40
C ASP A 179 6.29 37.17 -2.13
N SER A 180 5.98 37.81 -3.25
CA SER A 180 6.90 38.70 -3.97
C SER A 180 7.09 40.06 -3.30
N GLY A 181 6.23 40.41 -2.33
CA GLY A 181 6.20 41.73 -1.70
C GLY A 181 5.54 42.81 -2.55
N ASP A 182 4.85 42.45 -3.65
CA ASP A 182 4.12 43.39 -4.50
C ASP A 182 2.95 44.06 -3.76
N ILE A 183 2.36 43.36 -2.78
CA ILE A 183 1.35 43.91 -1.87
C ILE A 183 1.68 43.55 -0.41
N SER A 184 1.21 44.37 0.53
CA SER A 184 1.37 44.10 1.97
C SER A 184 0.55 42.89 2.41
N LYS A 185 0.98 42.22 3.50
CA LYS A 185 0.22 41.13 4.12
C LYS A 185 -1.21 41.53 4.51
N GLU A 186 -1.39 42.75 5.03
CA GLU A 186 -2.71 43.27 5.41
C GLU A 186 -3.64 43.42 4.19
N ASN A 187 -3.15 44.01 3.10
CA ASN A 187 -3.92 44.13 1.86
C ASN A 187 -4.17 42.75 1.22
N GLY A 188 -3.21 41.83 1.34
CA GLY A 188 -3.36 40.44 0.94
C GLY A 188 -4.49 39.76 1.70
N ARG A 189 -4.56 39.96 3.03
CA ARG A 189 -5.61 39.39 3.89
C ARG A 189 -7.00 39.84 3.47
N GLU A 190 -7.21 41.15 3.33
CA GLU A 190 -8.52 41.72 2.95
C GLU A 190 -9.00 41.17 1.59
N ARG A 191 -8.11 41.13 0.60
CA ARG A 191 -8.41 40.57 -0.73
C ARG A 191 -8.72 39.09 -0.68
N MET A 192 -7.99 38.32 0.12
CA MET A 192 -8.23 36.88 0.26
C MET A 192 -9.59 36.61 0.90
N GLN A 193 -9.96 37.35 1.95
CA GLN A 193 -11.27 37.23 2.61
C GLN A 193 -12.41 37.48 1.62
N ASP A 194 -12.32 38.53 0.80
CA ASP A 194 -13.30 38.81 -0.25
C ASP A 194 -13.38 37.68 -1.30
N LEU A 195 -12.23 37.18 -1.78
CA LEU A 195 -12.17 36.09 -2.75
C LEU A 195 -12.75 34.78 -2.21
N TYR A 196 -12.48 34.43 -0.95
CA TYR A 196 -13.07 33.27 -0.30
C TYR A 196 -14.58 33.43 -0.11
N GLY A 197 -15.07 34.62 0.25
CA GLY A 197 -16.51 34.90 0.32
C GLY A 197 -17.21 34.72 -1.04
N GLN A 198 -16.57 35.17 -2.13
CA GLN A 198 -17.06 34.95 -3.48
C GLN A 198 -17.02 33.47 -3.90
N LEU A 199 -15.95 32.75 -3.54
CA LEU A 199 -15.84 31.31 -3.78
C LEU A 199 -16.95 30.55 -3.05
N GLN A 200 -17.22 30.89 -1.79
CA GLN A 200 -18.30 30.29 -1.01
C GLN A 200 -19.66 30.47 -1.67
N SER A 201 -19.93 31.66 -2.22
CA SER A 201 -21.17 31.91 -2.96
C SER A 201 -21.30 31.02 -4.20
N ILE A 202 -20.19 30.74 -4.90
CA ILE A 202 -20.18 29.82 -6.04
C ILE A 202 -20.41 28.39 -5.56
N TYR A 203 -19.80 27.98 -4.44
CA TYR A 203 -19.96 26.64 -3.88
C TYR A 203 -21.36 26.39 -3.36
N GLN A 204 -22.09 27.42 -2.92
CA GLN A 204 -23.49 27.26 -2.58
C GLN A 204 -24.33 26.80 -3.79
N GLU A 205 -24.08 27.37 -4.98
CA GLU A 205 -24.73 26.91 -6.22
C GLU A 205 -24.35 25.46 -6.56
N TYR A 206 -23.10 25.05 -6.26
CA TYR A 206 -22.66 23.67 -6.42
C TYR A 206 -23.38 22.69 -5.50
N TYR A 207 -23.56 23.04 -4.22
CA TYR A 207 -24.18 22.13 -3.25
C TYR A 207 -25.60 21.78 -3.68
N ASP A 208 -26.35 22.78 -4.15
CA ASP A 208 -27.74 22.59 -4.57
C ASP A 208 -27.81 21.67 -5.80
N ASP A 209 -26.99 21.93 -6.84
CA ASP A 209 -26.91 21.10 -8.05
C ASP A 209 -26.50 19.65 -7.74
N ILE A 210 -25.47 19.46 -6.90
CA ILE A 210 -24.98 18.13 -6.51
C ILE A 210 -26.04 17.38 -5.69
N TYR A 211 -26.70 18.09 -4.76
CA TYR A 211 -27.72 17.47 -3.92
C TYR A 211 -28.92 17.01 -4.74
N GLU A 212 -29.45 17.85 -5.64
CA GLU A 212 -30.54 17.47 -6.55
C GLU A 212 -30.15 16.27 -7.41
N TYR A 213 -28.97 16.31 -8.02
CA TYR A 213 -28.45 15.19 -8.82
C TYR A 213 -28.32 13.88 -8.03
N SER A 214 -27.89 13.97 -6.77
CA SER A 214 -27.75 12.78 -5.92
C SER A 214 -29.09 12.09 -5.68
N GLN A 215 -30.18 12.87 -5.48
CA GLN A 215 -31.52 12.36 -5.18
C GLN A 215 -32.05 11.47 -6.31
N GLU A 216 -31.80 11.85 -7.56
CA GLU A 216 -32.20 11.05 -8.73
C GLU A 216 -31.49 9.68 -8.77
N ARG A 217 -30.29 9.58 -8.19
CA ARG A 217 -29.45 8.37 -8.24
C ARG A 217 -29.61 7.48 -7.02
N LEU A 218 -30.08 7.99 -5.88
CA LEU A 218 -30.25 7.21 -4.65
C LEU A 218 -31.04 5.92 -4.89
N SER A 219 -32.11 5.99 -5.69
CA SER A 219 -32.95 4.84 -6.06
C SER A 219 -32.18 3.66 -6.68
N LYS A 220 -31.03 3.90 -7.33
CA LYS A 220 -30.18 2.85 -7.92
C LYS A 220 -29.31 2.13 -6.89
N TYR A 221 -29.11 2.71 -5.69
CA TYR A 221 -28.18 2.23 -4.68
C TYR A 221 -28.82 1.93 -3.33
N GLU A 222 -30.06 2.37 -3.07
CA GLU A 222 -30.82 2.06 -1.84
C GLU A 222 -30.97 0.56 -1.57
N ASN A 223 -31.01 -0.27 -2.62
CA ASN A 223 -31.16 -1.72 -2.49
C ASN A 223 -29.84 -2.49 -2.40
N LYS A 224 -28.68 -1.82 -2.44
CA LYS A 224 -27.40 -2.51 -2.24
C LYS A 224 -27.26 -2.86 -0.75
N PRO A 225 -26.85 -4.09 -0.41
CA PRO A 225 -26.64 -4.46 0.98
C PRO A 225 -25.63 -3.50 1.63
N LYS A 226 -25.87 -3.16 2.91
CA LYS A 226 -24.90 -2.38 3.68
C LYS A 226 -23.58 -3.16 3.73
N PRO A 227 -22.42 -2.50 3.53
CA PRO A 227 -21.13 -3.18 3.63
C PRO A 227 -21.00 -3.83 5.01
N ARG A 228 -20.48 -5.07 5.05
CA ARG A 228 -20.19 -5.76 6.32
C ARG A 228 -19.04 -5.06 7.05
N GLU A 229 -18.92 -5.32 8.35
CA GLU A 229 -17.73 -4.91 9.11
C GLU A 229 -16.48 -5.49 8.43
N PRO A 230 -15.50 -4.64 8.08
CA PRO A 230 -14.35 -5.08 7.31
C PRO A 230 -13.46 -5.98 8.16
N PRO A 231 -12.76 -6.95 7.55
CA PRO A 231 -11.81 -7.77 8.28
C PRO A 231 -10.63 -6.93 8.75
N THR A 232 -10.09 -7.27 9.92
CA THR A 232 -8.77 -6.77 10.34
C THR A 232 -7.71 -7.38 9.44
N LEU A 233 -6.91 -6.54 8.77
CA LEU A 233 -5.88 -6.98 7.84
C LEU A 233 -4.50 -6.98 8.48
N THR A 234 -3.84 -8.12 8.42
CA THR A 234 -2.48 -8.32 8.92
C THR A 234 -1.46 -7.82 7.90
N GLY A 235 -0.19 -7.67 8.28
CA GLY A 235 0.87 -7.23 7.34
C GLY A 235 1.17 -8.19 6.19
N ILE A 236 0.49 -9.35 6.10
CA ILE A 236 0.64 -10.31 4.99
C ILE A 236 -0.58 -10.34 4.07
N ASP A 237 -1.68 -9.64 4.40
CA ASP A 237 -2.87 -9.61 3.56
C ASP A 237 -2.71 -8.54 2.47
N ARG A 238 -2.73 -8.97 1.21
CA ARG A 238 -2.56 -8.12 0.02
C ARG A 238 -3.87 -7.47 -0.41
N ALA A 239 -4.98 -8.20 -0.32
CA ALA A 239 -6.23 -7.83 -0.95
C ALA A 239 -7.43 -8.25 -0.08
N VAL A 240 -8.50 -7.47 -0.13
CA VAL A 240 -9.85 -7.82 0.33
C VAL A 240 -10.81 -7.44 -0.78
N ARG A 241 -11.67 -8.35 -1.24
CA ARG A 241 -12.78 -8.04 -2.13
C ARG A 241 -14.08 -8.46 -1.48
N VAL A 242 -15.12 -7.64 -1.59
CA VAL A 242 -16.48 -8.06 -1.25
C VAL A 242 -17.22 -8.49 -2.51
N ASP A 243 -17.87 -9.64 -2.46
CA ASP A 243 -18.71 -10.13 -3.56
C ASP A 243 -20.13 -9.52 -3.51
N GLU A 244 -20.95 -9.80 -4.53
CA GLU A 244 -22.32 -9.29 -4.62
C GLU A 244 -23.23 -9.74 -3.46
N GLU A 245 -22.85 -10.79 -2.75
CA GLU A 245 -23.55 -11.35 -1.60
C GLU A 245 -23.05 -10.76 -0.26
N GLY A 246 -22.07 -9.86 -0.31
CA GLY A 246 -21.47 -9.24 0.86
C GLY A 246 -20.43 -10.12 1.56
N ASN A 247 -19.92 -11.18 0.92
CA ASN A 247 -18.85 -12.00 1.49
C ASN A 247 -17.49 -11.39 1.18
N VAL A 248 -16.64 -11.42 2.21
CA VAL A 248 -15.31 -10.84 2.21
C VAL A 248 -14.30 -11.92 1.80
N HIS A 249 -13.54 -11.67 0.74
CA HIS A 249 -12.51 -12.55 0.19
C HIS A 249 -11.15 -11.90 0.34
N GLY A 250 -10.20 -12.57 0.99
CA GLY A 250 -8.84 -12.05 1.17
C GLY A 250 -7.82 -12.73 0.25
N LYS A 251 -6.81 -11.99 -0.23
CA LYS A 251 -5.56 -12.58 -0.71
C LYS A 251 -4.46 -12.38 0.32
N THR A 252 -3.72 -13.43 0.64
CA THR A 252 -2.66 -13.41 1.65
C THR A 252 -1.33 -13.88 1.05
N SER A 253 -0.28 -13.10 1.27
CA SER A 253 1.11 -13.42 0.92
C SER A 253 1.76 -14.34 1.95
N VAL A 254 1.50 -15.64 1.83
CA VAL A 254 2.16 -16.64 2.69
C VAL A 254 3.67 -16.71 2.41
N GLU A 255 4.10 -16.38 1.20
CA GLU A 255 5.50 -16.24 0.81
C GLU A 255 6.26 -15.23 1.67
N ALA A 256 5.62 -14.11 2.03
CA ALA A 256 6.21 -13.06 2.87
C ALA A 256 6.38 -13.56 4.31
N LEU A 257 5.37 -14.27 4.83
CA LEU A 257 5.42 -14.89 6.16
C LEU A 257 6.58 -15.89 6.28
N THR A 258 6.67 -16.80 5.31
CA THR A 258 7.68 -17.87 5.30
C THR A 258 9.09 -17.32 5.11
N TYR A 259 9.29 -16.35 4.21
CA TYR A 259 10.59 -15.70 4.01
C TYR A 259 11.09 -15.00 5.27
N ARG A 260 10.21 -14.24 5.94
CA ARG A 260 10.55 -13.54 7.19
C ARG A 260 11.03 -14.53 8.27
N THR A 261 10.31 -15.63 8.45
CA THR A 261 10.71 -16.64 9.42
C THR A 261 12.00 -17.34 8.97
N ALA A 262 12.22 -17.57 7.67
CA ALA A 262 13.47 -18.12 7.15
C ALA A 262 14.68 -17.23 7.50
N ILE A 263 14.58 -15.91 7.32
CA ILE A 263 15.61 -14.94 7.72
C ILE A 263 15.92 -15.05 9.21
N GLN A 264 14.90 -15.00 10.06
CA GLN A 264 15.07 -15.07 11.52
C GLN A 264 15.80 -16.36 11.94
N LYS A 265 15.46 -17.49 11.32
CA LYS A 265 16.06 -18.79 11.59
C LYS A 265 17.50 -18.87 11.08
N ALA A 266 17.78 -18.35 9.89
CA ALA A 266 19.15 -18.28 9.35
C ALA A 266 20.06 -17.41 10.23
N LEU A 267 19.60 -16.24 10.66
CA LEU A 267 20.33 -15.36 11.58
C LEU A 267 20.60 -16.04 12.91
N LYS A 268 19.59 -16.70 13.49
CA LYS A 268 19.75 -17.44 14.75
C LYS A 268 20.73 -18.60 14.62
N SER A 269 20.69 -19.32 13.50
CA SER A 269 21.64 -20.39 13.20
C SER A 269 23.08 -19.87 13.14
N ARG A 270 23.31 -18.73 12.47
CA ARG A 270 24.64 -18.09 12.42
C ARG A 270 25.16 -17.71 13.80
N ARG A 271 24.30 -17.13 14.65
CA ARG A 271 24.69 -16.77 16.03
C ARG A 271 25.11 -18.00 16.84
N ILE A 272 24.38 -19.10 16.72
CA ILE A 272 24.71 -20.35 17.40
C ILE A 272 26.01 -20.94 16.87
N HIS A 273 26.25 -20.83 15.56
CA HIS A 273 27.52 -21.25 14.96
C HIS A 273 28.72 -20.45 15.48
N GLN A 274 28.57 -19.15 15.71
CA GLN A 274 29.62 -18.34 16.34
C GLN A 274 29.94 -18.85 17.74
N ASN A 275 28.91 -19.20 18.53
CA ASN A 275 29.11 -19.80 19.85
C ASN A 275 29.79 -21.17 19.77
N LEU A 276 29.57 -21.98 18.73
CA LEU A 276 30.28 -23.26 18.53
C LEU A 276 31.80 -23.09 18.37
N LYS A 277 32.23 -21.98 17.76
CA LYS A 277 33.66 -21.67 17.61
C LYS A 277 34.31 -21.37 18.97
N GLU A 278 33.54 -20.83 19.91
CA GLU A 278 33.99 -20.48 21.26
C GLU A 278 33.86 -21.66 22.24
N ASP A 279 32.78 -22.44 22.14
CA ASP A 279 32.47 -23.58 23.00
C ASP A 279 31.77 -24.71 22.21
N ARG A 280 32.49 -25.82 22.01
CA ARG A 280 32.01 -26.99 21.24
C ARG A 280 31.08 -27.89 22.07
N GLN A 281 29.89 -27.39 22.38
CA GLN A 281 28.84 -28.20 23.01
C GLN A 281 27.93 -28.84 21.96
N VAL A 282 27.59 -30.13 22.16
CA VAL A 282 26.66 -30.88 21.29
C VAL A 282 25.33 -30.14 21.13
N GLY A 283 24.81 -29.54 22.20
CA GLY A 283 23.55 -28.79 22.18
C GLY A 283 23.58 -27.55 21.27
N HIS A 284 24.76 -27.00 20.96
CA HIS A 284 24.86 -25.92 19.97
C HIS A 284 24.76 -26.46 18.54
N ILE A 285 25.36 -27.63 18.26
CA ILE A 285 25.25 -28.29 16.94
C ILE A 285 23.80 -28.62 16.64
N GLU A 286 23.09 -29.24 17.59
CA GLU A 286 21.67 -29.61 17.44
C GLU A 286 20.79 -28.39 17.12
N ARG A 287 20.98 -27.29 17.86
CA ARG A 287 20.21 -26.05 17.64
C ARG A 287 20.57 -25.36 16.32
N GLU A 288 21.83 -25.42 15.88
CA GLU A 288 22.21 -24.91 14.57
C GLU A 288 21.51 -25.70 13.47
N LEU A 289 21.55 -27.04 13.54
CA LEU A 289 20.88 -27.92 12.58
C LEU A 289 19.37 -27.63 12.50
N GLU A 290 18.70 -27.49 13.65
CA GLU A 290 17.27 -27.21 13.72
C GLU A 290 16.92 -25.89 13.03
N HIS A 291 17.64 -24.81 13.36
CA HIS A 291 17.40 -23.49 12.78
C HIS A 291 17.80 -23.43 11.29
N SER A 292 18.89 -24.08 10.90
CA SER A 292 19.31 -24.18 9.50
C SER A 292 18.27 -24.91 8.65
N ALA A 293 17.83 -26.09 9.10
CA ALA A 293 16.83 -26.88 8.40
C ALA A 293 15.51 -26.11 8.25
N THR A 294 15.07 -25.43 9.32
CA THR A 294 13.86 -24.60 9.27
C THR A 294 14.00 -23.47 8.25
N ALA A 295 15.13 -22.77 8.23
CA ALA A 295 15.37 -21.69 7.27
C ALA A 295 15.34 -22.20 5.82
N ILE A 296 16.03 -23.31 5.53
CA ILE A 296 16.09 -23.91 4.20
C ILE A 296 14.69 -24.30 3.70
N ILE A 297 13.91 -25.00 4.54
CA ILE A 297 12.55 -25.43 4.18
C ILE A 297 11.68 -24.21 3.86
N LEU A 298 11.67 -23.20 4.74
CA LEU A 298 10.84 -22.02 4.59
C LEU A 298 11.27 -21.13 3.42
N SER A 299 12.56 -21.04 3.11
CA SER A 299 13.04 -20.33 1.91
C SER A 299 12.50 -20.96 0.63
N VAL A 300 12.56 -22.30 0.51
CA VAL A 300 12.03 -23.00 -0.67
C VAL A 300 10.50 -22.86 -0.74
N GLN A 301 9.82 -22.94 0.40
CA GLN A 301 8.37 -22.79 0.47
C GLN A 301 7.90 -21.36 0.12
N SER A 302 8.69 -20.34 0.49
CA SER A 302 8.45 -18.95 0.10
C SER A 302 8.51 -18.78 -1.42
N LEU A 303 9.58 -19.28 -2.06
CA LEU A 303 9.71 -19.24 -3.52
C LEU A 303 8.62 -20.04 -4.23
N GLU A 304 8.19 -21.17 -3.65
CA GLU A 304 7.09 -21.97 -4.20
C GLU A 304 5.75 -21.22 -4.13
N ALA A 305 5.44 -20.61 -2.99
CA ALA A 305 4.22 -19.84 -2.80
C ALA A 305 4.18 -18.61 -3.71
N TYR A 306 5.29 -17.87 -3.81
CA TYR A 306 5.39 -16.69 -4.66
C TYR A 306 5.14 -17.02 -6.14
N ILE A 307 5.85 -18.01 -6.70
CA ILE A 307 5.71 -18.34 -8.12
C ILE A 307 4.34 -18.97 -8.45
N ASN A 308 3.74 -19.68 -7.49
CA ASN A 308 2.38 -20.19 -7.63
C ASN A 308 1.36 -19.05 -7.68
N GLY A 309 1.52 -18.03 -6.82
CA GLY A 309 0.67 -16.84 -6.83
C GLY A 309 0.70 -16.13 -8.19
N ILE A 310 1.90 -15.88 -8.72
CA ILE A 310 2.08 -15.27 -10.06
C ILE A 310 1.44 -16.15 -11.15
N ALA A 311 1.70 -17.46 -11.14
CA ALA A 311 1.13 -18.36 -12.15
C ALA A 311 -0.41 -18.39 -12.10
N GLN A 312 -1.01 -18.33 -10.92
CA GLN A 312 -2.47 -18.31 -10.77
C GLN A 312 -3.08 -16.98 -11.25
N GLU A 313 -2.41 -15.86 -10.97
CA GLU A 313 -2.92 -14.52 -11.29
C GLU A 313 -2.75 -14.17 -12.76
N GLU A 314 -1.61 -14.52 -13.36
CA GLU A 314 -1.23 -14.07 -14.71
C GLU A 314 -1.35 -15.16 -15.78
N LEU A 315 -1.33 -16.44 -15.39
CA LEU A 315 -1.40 -17.57 -16.31
C LEU A 315 -2.56 -18.54 -15.96
N PRO A 316 -3.80 -18.05 -15.76
CA PRO A 316 -4.91 -18.88 -15.28
C PRO A 316 -5.22 -20.07 -16.21
N GLU A 317 -5.01 -19.92 -17.53
CA GLU A 317 -5.20 -20.98 -18.52
C GLU A 317 -4.19 -22.13 -18.39
N TYR A 318 -3.00 -21.86 -17.86
CA TYR A 318 -1.92 -22.83 -17.69
C TYR A 318 -1.83 -23.37 -16.27
N TRP A 319 -2.56 -22.77 -15.31
CA TRP A 319 -2.43 -23.03 -13.89
C TRP A 319 -2.54 -24.52 -13.52
N GLU A 320 -3.53 -25.25 -14.06
CA GLU A 320 -3.75 -26.67 -13.71
C GLU A 320 -2.54 -27.57 -14.07
N ASN A 321 -1.80 -27.21 -15.12
CA ASN A 321 -0.58 -27.92 -15.51
C ASN A 321 0.65 -27.43 -14.74
N LEU A 322 0.74 -26.11 -14.54
CA LEU A 322 1.84 -25.51 -13.79
C LEU A 322 1.83 -25.96 -12.33
N GLU A 323 0.67 -26.05 -11.68
CA GLU A 323 0.52 -26.47 -10.28
C GLU A 323 1.19 -27.82 -10.00
N LYS A 324 1.00 -28.81 -10.90
CA LYS A 324 1.52 -30.18 -10.80
C LYS A 324 3.02 -30.28 -11.13
N THR A 325 3.60 -29.23 -11.67
CA THR A 325 5.00 -29.19 -12.09
C THR A 325 5.91 -29.02 -10.88
N ASN A 326 7.10 -29.64 -10.90
CA ASN A 326 8.05 -29.46 -9.81
C ASN A 326 8.54 -28.00 -9.72
N ILE A 327 8.90 -27.58 -8.52
CA ILE A 327 9.26 -26.18 -8.24
C ILE A 327 10.38 -25.64 -9.15
N ARG A 328 11.35 -26.46 -9.57
CA ARG A 328 12.44 -26.00 -10.44
C ARG A 328 11.92 -25.66 -11.83
N ALA A 329 11.12 -26.56 -12.40
CA ALA A 329 10.50 -26.33 -13.69
C ALA A 329 9.50 -25.17 -13.66
N LYS A 330 8.79 -24.93 -12.53
CA LYS A 330 7.97 -23.72 -12.35
C LYS A 330 8.80 -22.45 -12.49
N TRP A 331 9.94 -22.36 -11.81
CA TRP A 331 10.83 -21.19 -11.86
C TRP A 331 11.54 -20.99 -13.20
N GLN A 332 11.54 -21.96 -14.10
CA GLN A 332 12.02 -21.77 -15.48
C GLN A 332 10.87 -21.42 -16.43
N THR A 333 9.70 -22.00 -16.21
CA THR A 333 8.56 -21.92 -17.13
C THR A 333 7.73 -20.66 -16.89
N VAL A 334 7.38 -20.36 -15.63
CA VAL A 334 6.51 -19.22 -15.30
C VAL A 334 7.15 -17.89 -15.70
N PRO A 335 8.42 -17.59 -15.34
CA PRO A 335 9.04 -16.35 -15.78
C PRO A 335 9.11 -16.23 -17.30
N HIS A 336 9.40 -17.33 -18.01
CA HIS A 336 9.41 -17.33 -19.46
C HIS A 336 8.05 -17.04 -20.10
N LEU A 337 6.97 -17.58 -19.55
CA LEU A 337 5.63 -17.33 -20.06
C LEU A 337 5.14 -15.90 -19.75
N VAL A 338 5.56 -15.32 -18.62
CA VAL A 338 5.17 -13.96 -18.21
C VAL A 338 5.95 -12.89 -18.99
N THR A 339 7.28 -13.02 -19.07
CA THR A 339 8.13 -11.96 -19.64
C THR A 339 8.52 -12.19 -21.10
N ASN A 340 8.25 -13.40 -21.64
CA ASN A 340 8.83 -13.89 -22.90
C ASN A 340 10.36 -14.03 -22.90
N GLU A 341 11.01 -13.96 -21.74
CA GLU A 341 12.47 -14.06 -21.59
C GLU A 341 12.89 -15.28 -20.77
N LYS A 342 14.09 -15.81 -21.01
CA LYS A 342 14.64 -16.88 -20.17
C LYS A 342 15.36 -16.29 -18.98
N VAL A 343 14.60 -15.88 -17.97
CA VAL A 343 15.13 -15.23 -16.76
C VAL A 343 16.08 -16.15 -15.99
N PHE A 344 15.73 -17.43 -15.85
CA PHE A 344 16.52 -18.39 -15.09
C PHE A 344 16.97 -19.57 -15.94
N GLU A 345 18.27 -19.67 -16.16
CA GLU A 345 18.90 -20.75 -16.92
C GLU A 345 19.79 -21.66 -16.06
N SER A 346 20.04 -22.87 -16.55
CA SER A 346 20.96 -23.80 -15.88
C SER A 346 22.38 -23.27 -16.00
N GLY A 347 23.03 -23.02 -14.86
CA GLY A 347 24.38 -22.45 -14.79
C GLY A 347 24.40 -21.03 -14.24
N ASP A 348 23.25 -20.34 -14.15
CA ASP A 348 23.14 -19.08 -13.45
C ASP A 348 23.40 -19.25 -11.95
N VAL A 349 24.09 -18.28 -11.33
CA VAL A 349 24.52 -18.34 -9.92
C VAL A 349 23.31 -18.30 -8.99
N THR A 350 22.34 -17.44 -9.28
CA THR A 350 21.13 -17.25 -8.47
C THR A 350 20.21 -18.47 -8.59
N PHE A 351 19.98 -18.96 -9.81
CA PHE A 351 19.25 -20.21 -10.01
C PHE A 351 19.99 -21.42 -9.40
N GLY A 352 21.32 -21.40 -9.37
CA GLY A 352 22.17 -22.38 -8.69
C GLY A 352 21.94 -22.42 -7.18
N LYS A 353 21.86 -21.26 -6.52
CA LYS A 353 21.52 -21.14 -5.08
C LYS A 353 20.14 -21.74 -4.79
N PHE A 354 19.13 -21.38 -5.59
CA PHE A 354 17.79 -21.96 -5.48
C PHE A 354 17.80 -23.48 -5.69
N THR A 355 18.48 -23.96 -6.73
CA THR A 355 18.58 -25.39 -7.04
C THR A 355 19.21 -26.17 -5.88
N ARG A 356 20.26 -25.60 -5.25
CA ARG A 356 20.91 -26.13 -4.05
C ARG A 356 19.95 -26.14 -2.86
N ALA A 357 19.23 -25.06 -2.60
CA ALA A 357 18.25 -24.97 -1.52
C ALA A 357 17.16 -26.05 -1.66
N VAL A 358 16.65 -26.28 -2.88
CA VAL A 358 15.69 -27.37 -3.17
C VAL A 358 16.29 -28.74 -2.89
N THR A 359 17.56 -28.97 -3.26
CA THR A 359 18.25 -30.24 -2.95
C THR A 359 18.38 -30.45 -1.45
N CYS A 360 18.82 -29.44 -0.71
CA CYS A 360 18.95 -29.49 0.74
C CYS A 360 17.58 -29.75 1.39
N ARG A 361 16.53 -29.00 1.02
CA ARG A 361 15.16 -29.22 1.48
C ARG A 361 14.70 -30.66 1.24
N ASN A 362 14.95 -31.20 0.05
CA ASN A 362 14.53 -32.57 -0.28
C ASN A 362 15.25 -33.61 0.56
N ARG A 363 16.56 -33.45 0.85
CA ARG A 363 17.28 -34.35 1.76
C ARG A 363 16.72 -34.31 3.18
N ILE A 364 16.28 -33.13 3.65
CA ILE A 364 15.69 -32.95 4.98
C ILE A 364 14.28 -33.53 5.06
N VAL A 365 13.40 -33.20 4.11
CA VAL A 365 11.97 -33.55 4.13
C VAL A 365 11.74 -35.02 3.75
N HIS A 366 12.54 -35.56 2.82
CA HIS A 366 12.45 -36.96 2.39
C HIS A 366 13.53 -37.82 3.05
N PHE A 367 14.01 -37.42 4.23
CA PHE A 367 15.06 -38.13 4.95
C PHE A 367 14.69 -39.58 5.22
N LYS A 368 15.63 -40.49 4.96
CA LYS A 368 15.52 -41.92 5.26
C LYS A 368 16.48 -42.25 6.40
N LYS A 369 16.04 -43.07 7.35
CA LYS A 369 16.84 -43.49 8.53
C LYS A 369 17.86 -44.57 8.15
N GLU A 370 18.73 -44.24 7.20
CA GLU A 370 19.82 -45.11 6.76
C GLU A 370 21.03 -44.93 7.68
N THR A 371 21.84 -45.98 7.84
CA THR A 371 23.10 -45.86 8.57
C THR A 371 24.14 -45.25 7.64
N GLU A 372 24.63 -44.06 7.99
CA GLU A 372 25.61 -43.31 7.21
C GLU A 372 26.89 -43.11 8.03
N GLU A 373 28.03 -42.94 7.34
CA GLU A 373 29.30 -42.60 7.97
C GLU A 373 29.28 -41.15 8.47
N PHE A 374 29.90 -40.91 9.62
CA PHE A 374 30.09 -39.57 10.15
C PHE A 374 31.11 -38.80 9.30
N VAL A 375 30.98 -37.49 9.22
CA VAL A 375 31.84 -36.62 8.42
C VAL A 375 32.73 -35.76 9.31
N GLU A 376 33.99 -35.60 8.94
CA GLU A 376 34.92 -34.69 9.60
C GLU A 376 34.87 -33.30 8.95
N ARG A 377 34.70 -32.27 9.77
CA ARG A 377 34.64 -30.86 9.34
C ARG A 377 35.44 -30.00 10.29
N ASP A 378 36.23 -29.07 9.78
CA ASP A 378 37.07 -28.18 10.61
C ASP A 378 36.26 -27.45 11.68
N ASP A 379 35.09 -26.93 11.28
CA ASP A 379 34.22 -26.12 12.14
C ASP A 379 33.41 -26.94 13.17
N TYR A 380 33.23 -28.26 12.95
CA TYR A 380 32.29 -29.09 13.72
C TYR A 380 32.94 -30.33 14.36
N GLY A 381 34.15 -30.72 13.94
CA GLY A 381 34.73 -32.03 14.25
C GLY A 381 34.03 -33.16 13.50
N TYR A 382 33.98 -34.34 14.12
CA TYR A 382 33.37 -35.55 13.56
C TYR A 382 31.87 -35.61 13.91
N VAL A 383 31.00 -35.36 12.93
CA VAL A 383 29.55 -35.14 13.15
C VAL A 383 28.68 -35.86 12.12
N SER A 384 27.37 -35.87 12.33
CA SER A 384 26.41 -36.46 11.40
C SER A 384 26.49 -35.80 10.00
N PRO A 385 26.37 -36.57 8.90
CA PRO A 385 26.36 -36.04 7.53
C PRO A 385 25.22 -35.07 7.23
N VAL A 386 24.22 -34.97 8.12
CA VAL A 386 23.17 -33.93 8.08
C VAL A 386 23.79 -32.52 8.00
N ILE A 387 24.97 -32.32 8.59
CA ILE A 387 25.65 -31.02 8.54
C ILE A 387 26.01 -30.57 7.13
N GLU A 388 26.13 -31.47 6.15
CA GLU A 388 26.49 -31.10 4.77
C GLU A 388 25.38 -30.34 4.03
N TYR A 389 24.15 -30.45 4.51
CA TYR A 389 22.98 -29.87 3.86
C TYR A 389 22.05 -29.09 4.81
N ALA A 390 22.29 -29.12 6.13
CA ALA A 390 21.52 -28.37 7.12
C ALA A 390 22.43 -27.56 8.08
N ASN A 391 23.30 -26.71 7.53
CA ASN A 391 24.18 -25.82 8.30
C ASN A 391 23.89 -24.34 8.03
N HIS A 392 24.46 -23.45 8.85
CA HIS A 392 24.21 -22.01 8.74
C HIS A 392 24.57 -21.41 7.37
N ARG A 393 25.58 -21.96 6.66
CA ARG A 393 25.97 -21.48 5.32
C ARG A 393 24.93 -21.85 4.28
N GLU A 394 24.39 -23.07 4.32
CA GLU A 394 23.30 -23.50 3.43
C GLU A 394 22.00 -22.74 3.73
N ALA A 395 21.70 -22.50 5.00
CA ALA A 395 20.56 -21.66 5.41
C ALA A 395 20.68 -20.23 4.87
N TYR A 396 21.86 -19.64 4.95
CA TYR A 396 22.13 -18.32 4.42
C TYR A 396 21.96 -18.28 2.90
N LYS A 397 22.58 -19.22 2.16
CA LYS A 397 22.44 -19.33 0.69
C LYS A 397 20.98 -19.51 0.27
N ALA A 398 20.20 -20.27 1.04
CA ALA A 398 18.78 -20.47 0.75
C ALA A 398 17.99 -19.16 0.91
N VAL A 399 18.22 -18.40 1.99
CA VAL A 399 17.57 -17.10 2.22
C VAL A 399 18.00 -16.06 1.18
N SER A 400 19.30 -15.94 0.88
CA SER A 400 19.79 -15.02 -0.15
C SER A 400 19.24 -15.38 -1.53
N GLY A 401 19.15 -16.67 -1.83
CA GLY A 401 18.54 -17.16 -3.06
C GLY A 401 17.08 -16.74 -3.21
N VAL A 402 16.30 -16.63 -2.13
CA VAL A 402 14.92 -16.11 -2.23
C VAL A 402 14.94 -14.67 -2.72
N LYS A 403 15.74 -13.82 -2.08
CA LYS A 403 15.86 -12.40 -2.41
C LYS A 403 16.28 -12.20 -3.87
N GLU A 404 17.40 -12.80 -4.25
CA GLU A 404 18.00 -12.64 -5.58
C GLU A 404 17.06 -13.17 -6.68
N MET A 405 16.40 -14.31 -6.48
CA MET A 405 15.44 -14.85 -7.45
C MET A 405 14.25 -13.91 -7.65
N ILE A 406 13.71 -13.33 -6.58
CA ILE A 406 12.56 -12.43 -6.68
C ILE A 406 12.97 -11.07 -7.29
N GLU A 407 14.13 -10.54 -6.90
CA GLU A 407 14.68 -9.30 -7.47
C GLU A 407 14.89 -9.44 -9.00
N GLN A 408 15.58 -10.50 -9.44
CA GLN A 408 15.79 -10.75 -10.88
C GLN A 408 14.48 -10.94 -11.65
N PHE A 409 13.50 -11.63 -11.06
CA PHE A 409 12.21 -11.81 -11.73
C PHE A 409 11.41 -10.49 -11.78
N SER A 410 11.48 -9.66 -10.74
CA SER A 410 10.84 -8.34 -10.74
C SER A 410 11.49 -7.40 -11.76
N GLU A 411 12.81 -7.42 -11.86
CA GLU A 411 13.57 -6.67 -12.87
C GLU A 411 13.17 -7.07 -14.30
N ALA A 412 13.08 -8.38 -14.58
CA ALA A 412 12.63 -8.89 -15.87
C ALA A 412 11.18 -8.52 -16.22
N ARG A 413 10.37 -8.12 -15.24
CA ARG A 413 9.00 -7.65 -15.41
C ARG A 413 8.87 -6.13 -15.51
N ASP A 414 9.97 -5.39 -15.39
CA ASP A 414 9.96 -3.93 -15.22
C ASP A 414 9.06 -3.50 -14.03
N GLU A 415 9.08 -4.28 -12.96
CA GLU A 415 8.29 -4.06 -11.75
C GLU A 415 9.18 -3.83 -10.52
N ALA A 416 8.63 -3.11 -9.53
CA ALA A 416 9.28 -2.96 -8.25
C ALA A 416 9.38 -4.31 -7.54
N THR A 417 10.55 -4.62 -6.97
CA THR A 417 10.69 -5.80 -6.11
C THR A 417 9.73 -5.69 -4.92
N PRO A 418 9.01 -6.77 -4.55
CA PRO A 418 8.09 -6.73 -3.43
C PRO A 418 8.74 -6.21 -2.14
N ASP A 419 8.10 -5.26 -1.47
CA ASP A 419 8.63 -4.60 -0.27
C ASP A 419 9.01 -5.59 0.83
N TRP A 420 8.32 -6.73 0.96
CA TRP A 420 8.67 -7.73 1.97
C TRP A 420 10.00 -8.44 1.71
N VAL A 421 10.54 -8.33 0.49
CA VAL A 421 11.89 -8.80 0.12
C VAL A 421 12.95 -7.74 0.46
N THR A 422 12.66 -6.46 0.19
CA THR A 422 13.61 -5.35 0.26
C THR A 422 13.60 -4.61 1.60
N SER A 423 12.50 -4.65 2.35
CA SER A 423 12.33 -3.83 3.54
C SER A 423 13.15 -4.35 4.72
N ASN A 424 14.14 -3.54 5.11
CA ASN A 424 14.92 -3.70 6.34
C ASN A 424 14.05 -3.68 7.61
N LEU A 425 12.81 -3.16 7.52
CA LEU A 425 11.84 -3.06 8.61
C LEU A 425 11.52 -4.41 9.28
N TRP A 426 11.69 -5.54 8.58
CA TRP A 426 11.44 -6.88 9.14
C TRP A 426 12.70 -7.60 9.60
N ILE A 427 13.87 -7.13 9.17
CA ILE A 427 15.18 -7.68 9.51
C ILE A 427 15.65 -7.09 10.85
N HIS A 428 15.26 -5.85 11.17
CA HIS A 428 15.49 -5.23 12.47
C HIS A 428 14.34 -5.48 13.44
N GLY A 429 14.23 -6.71 13.94
CA GLY A 429 13.82 -6.83 15.33
C GLY A 429 14.83 -6.01 16.15
N LYS A 430 14.38 -5.01 16.91
CA LYS A 430 15.21 -4.36 17.94
C LYS A 430 15.65 -5.41 18.95
N ASP A 431 16.68 -6.16 18.60
CA ASP A 431 17.41 -7.02 19.50
C ASP A 431 18.56 -6.14 20.02
N SER A 432 18.43 -5.69 21.28
CA SER A 432 19.37 -4.78 21.95
C SER A 432 20.76 -5.40 22.20
N GLY A 433 21.12 -6.45 21.46
CA GLY A 433 22.35 -7.21 21.59
C GLY A 433 23.14 -7.18 20.29
N LYS A 434 23.97 -6.15 20.11
CA LYS A 434 25.25 -6.13 19.37
C LYS A 434 25.39 -6.98 18.09
N ILE A 435 24.34 -7.11 17.30
CA ILE A 435 24.44 -7.56 15.91
C ILE A 435 23.84 -6.44 15.09
N ASP A 436 24.57 -5.32 15.11
CA ASP A 436 24.39 -4.21 14.20
C ASP A 436 25.02 -4.61 12.87
N GLY A 437 24.25 -5.35 12.09
CA GLY A 437 24.53 -5.56 10.68
C GLY A 437 23.27 -6.08 10.02
N PRO A 438 22.84 -5.54 8.86
CA PRO A 438 21.98 -6.28 7.96
C PRO A 438 22.59 -7.68 7.71
N LEU A 439 21.86 -8.59 7.06
CA LEU A 439 22.55 -9.67 6.34
C LEU A 439 23.50 -8.94 5.39
N ASP A 440 24.76 -8.79 5.79
CA ASP A 440 25.75 -8.09 4.99
C ASP A 440 26.09 -9.04 3.85
N PHE A 441 25.31 -8.92 2.78
CA PHE A 441 25.36 -9.80 1.63
C PHE A 441 26.71 -9.72 0.91
N GLU A 442 27.44 -8.63 1.13
CA GLU A 442 28.78 -8.40 0.57
C GLU A 442 29.90 -9.08 1.39
N TYR A 443 29.74 -9.22 2.72
CA TYR A 443 30.78 -9.79 3.60
C TYR A 443 31.15 -11.26 3.28
N TRP A 444 30.27 -12.01 2.63
CA TRP A 444 30.47 -13.46 2.38
C TRP A 444 31.08 -13.80 1.01
N VAL A 445 31.19 -12.83 0.11
CA VAL A 445 31.90 -13.03 -1.17
C VAL A 445 33.41 -13.08 -0.95
N SER A 446 33.94 -12.38 0.06
CA SER A 446 35.38 -12.28 0.31
C SER A 446 36.01 -13.41 1.14
N GLU A 447 35.22 -14.27 1.80
CA GLU A 447 35.77 -15.40 2.60
C GLU A 447 35.75 -16.75 1.84
N ASN A 448 35.41 -16.78 0.54
CA ASN A 448 35.44 -18.00 -0.28
C ASN A 448 36.11 -17.82 -1.67
N GLU A 449 37.01 -16.84 -1.81
CA GLU A 449 38.08 -16.89 -2.83
C GLU A 449 39.38 -17.45 -2.23
#